data_AF-A0A9D3TEB8-F1
#
_entry.id   AF-A0A9D3TEB8-F1
#
_cell.length_a   1.000
_cell.length_b   1.000
_cell.length_c   1.000
_cell.angle_alpha   90.00
_cell.angle_beta   90.00
_cell.angle_gamma   90.00
#
_symmetry.space_group_name_H-M   'P 1'
#
loop_
_entity.id
_entity.type
_entity.pdbx_description
1 polymer ?
#
loop_
_entity_poly.entity_id
_entity_poly.type
_entity_poly.pdbx_seq_one_letter_code
_entity_poly.pdbx_strand_id
1 'polypeptide(L)'
;MLKSYGKKCAASIVAGVAFTCLVVLLVAAQHQRIQVDEKPNGRDVGMRSLQSLENLSTSKDAPADQSQSQDNSRLGQVKGFSAYFTKLTRGRREVEKPESQAKAATEAPPAEDISPNDIFIAVKTTKKFHQSRLDLLLDTWISRNMQQTYIFTDGEDEELKKKIGSHAINTNCSAAHSRQALSCKMAVEYDKFIESGKKWFCHVDDDNYVNMRTLVKLLSHYPHTQDVYIGKPSLDRPIEATERLGDNKMRPVNFWFATGGAGFCVSRGLALKMSPWASGGHFMNTAEKIRLPDDCTIGYIIESVLGVKLIRSNLFHSHLENLQQVPKSELHKQVTLSYGMFENKRNIINVKGAFTVEEDPSRFKSVHCLLYPDTPWCPSHVAY
;
A
#
# COMPACT_ATOMS: atom_id res chain seq x y z
N MET A 1 36.35 -38.30 62.75
CA MET A 1 35.14 -38.97 62.21
C MET A 1 34.42 -38.07 61.20
N LEU A 2 35.07 -37.72 60.08
CA LEU A 2 34.51 -36.87 59.02
C LEU A 2 34.68 -37.61 57.68
N LYS A 3 33.73 -38.48 57.31
CA LYS A 3 33.65 -39.03 55.93
C LYS A 3 32.32 -39.73 55.56
N SER A 4 31.22 -39.46 56.27
CA SER A 4 29.93 -40.15 56.02
C SER A 4 28.71 -39.26 55.71
N TYR A 5 28.82 -37.93 55.83
CA TYR A 5 27.66 -37.03 55.63
C TYR A 5 27.47 -36.47 54.20
N GLY A 6 28.45 -36.62 53.30
CA GLY A 6 28.38 -36.08 51.93
C GLY A 6 27.58 -36.92 50.92
N LYS A 7 27.35 -38.21 51.18
CA LYS A 7 26.68 -39.11 50.22
C LYS A 7 25.15 -39.11 50.30
N LYS A 8 24.56 -38.65 51.42
CA LYS A 8 23.10 -38.62 51.59
C LYS A 8 22.44 -37.36 51.00
N CYS A 9 23.09 -36.19 51.04
CA CYS A 9 22.55 -34.97 50.44
C CYS A 9 22.62 -34.96 48.89
N ALA A 10 23.68 -35.54 48.29
CA ALA A 10 23.79 -35.63 46.84
C ALA A 10 22.73 -36.58 46.23
N ALA A 11 22.39 -37.67 46.91
CA ALA A 11 21.37 -38.61 46.45
C ALA A 11 19.95 -38.01 46.48
N SER A 12 19.62 -37.20 47.49
CA SER A 12 18.30 -36.55 47.59
C SER A 12 18.08 -35.42 46.58
N ILE A 13 19.13 -34.68 46.20
CA ILE A 13 19.02 -33.61 45.20
C ILE A 13 18.92 -34.19 43.78
N VAL A 14 19.69 -35.23 43.47
CA VAL A 14 19.62 -35.90 42.17
C VAL A 14 18.29 -36.64 41.98
N ALA A 15 17.73 -37.25 43.04
CA ALA A 15 16.41 -37.87 43.00
C ALA A 15 15.27 -36.85 42.78
N GLY A 16 15.37 -35.65 43.38
CA GLY A 16 14.36 -34.59 43.22
C GLY A 16 14.35 -33.95 41.83
N VAL A 17 15.51 -33.77 41.21
CA VAL A 17 15.63 -33.24 39.84
C VAL A 17 15.21 -34.29 38.80
N ALA A 18 15.55 -35.57 39.02
CA ALA A 18 15.11 -36.66 38.14
C ALA A 18 13.57 -36.85 38.19
N PHE A 19 12.96 -36.72 39.37
CA PHE A 19 11.50 -36.85 39.54
C PHE A 19 10.75 -35.69 38.86
N THR A 20 11.25 -34.46 38.97
CA THR A 20 10.64 -33.29 38.31
C THR A 20 10.78 -33.34 36.79
N CYS A 21 11.92 -33.78 36.25
CA CYS A 21 12.07 -34.03 34.82
C CYS A 21 11.16 -35.16 34.30
N LEU A 22 10.96 -36.24 35.07
CA LEU A 22 10.07 -37.34 34.69
C LEU A 22 8.60 -36.90 34.64
N VAL A 23 8.16 -36.07 35.59
CA VAL A 23 6.79 -35.52 35.62
C VAL A 23 6.56 -34.57 34.44
N VAL A 24 7.52 -33.70 34.10
CA VAL A 24 7.40 -32.79 32.94
C VAL A 24 7.36 -33.57 31.62
N LEU A 25 8.15 -34.64 31.49
CA LEU A 25 8.12 -35.52 30.30
C LEU A 25 6.82 -36.33 30.20
N LEU A 26 6.25 -36.77 31.33
CA LEU A 26 4.95 -37.47 31.34
C LEU A 26 3.79 -36.52 30.99
N VAL A 27 3.83 -35.26 31.46
CA VAL A 27 2.85 -34.23 31.10
C VAL A 27 2.98 -33.85 29.62
N ALA A 28 4.21 -33.71 29.09
CA ALA A 28 4.45 -33.47 27.66
C ALA A 28 4.01 -34.64 26.78
N ALA A 29 4.24 -35.89 27.22
CA ALA A 29 3.79 -37.09 26.52
C ALA A 29 2.26 -37.27 26.56
N GLN A 30 1.59 -36.86 27.64
CA GLN A 30 0.12 -36.82 27.70
C GLN A 30 -0.46 -35.72 26.81
N HIS A 31 0.16 -34.53 26.75
CA HIS A 31 -0.25 -33.46 25.85
C HIS A 31 -0.06 -33.82 24.36
N GLN A 32 1.01 -34.56 24.03
CA GLN A 32 1.19 -35.09 22.67
C GLN A 32 0.22 -36.23 22.34
N ARG A 33 -0.15 -37.09 23.29
CA ARG A 33 -1.19 -38.12 23.06
C ARG A 33 -2.58 -37.54 22.81
N ILE A 34 -2.92 -36.38 23.40
CA ILE A 34 -4.19 -35.70 23.16
C ILE A 34 -4.22 -35.02 21.77
N GLN A 35 -3.06 -34.69 21.19
CA GLN A 35 -2.98 -34.10 19.84
C GLN A 35 -2.91 -35.13 18.68
N VAL A 36 -2.72 -36.42 18.96
CA VAL A 36 -2.50 -37.44 17.92
C VAL A 36 -3.78 -38.20 17.52
N ASP A 37 -4.91 -38.02 18.21
CA ASP A 37 -6.12 -38.85 17.99
C ASP A 37 -7.31 -38.15 17.30
N GLU A 38 -7.09 -37.04 16.60
CA GLU A 38 -8.10 -36.49 15.66
C GLU A 38 -7.54 -36.36 14.24
N LYS A 39 -7.69 -37.44 13.46
CA LYS A 39 -7.73 -37.39 12.00
C LYS A 39 -9.04 -38.04 11.54
N PRO A 40 -9.82 -37.35 10.69
CA PRO A 40 -10.54 -38.05 9.64
C PRO A 40 -10.05 -37.59 8.25
N ASN A 41 -9.84 -38.60 7.41
CA ASN A 41 -9.67 -38.53 5.96
C ASN A 41 -10.74 -37.66 5.29
N GLY A 42 -10.33 -36.88 4.29
CA GLY A 42 -11.26 -36.20 3.37
C GLY A 42 -10.55 -35.73 2.10
N ARG A 43 -10.93 -36.34 0.98
CA ARG A 43 -10.48 -36.07 -0.39
C ARG A 43 -10.82 -34.66 -0.87
N ASP A 44 -10.12 -34.24 -1.92
CA ASP A 44 -10.42 -33.12 -2.81
C ASP A 44 -11.92 -32.80 -2.94
N VAL A 45 -12.31 -31.58 -2.56
CA VAL A 45 -13.47 -30.88 -3.14
C VAL A 45 -13.17 -29.38 -3.14
N GLY A 46 -12.97 -28.83 -4.34
CA GLY A 46 -12.90 -27.40 -4.59
C GLY A 46 -14.25 -26.69 -4.43
N MET A 47 -14.18 -25.35 -4.41
CA MET A 47 -15.25 -24.40 -4.71
C MET A 47 -16.68 -24.82 -4.33
N ARG A 48 -17.16 -24.38 -3.15
CA ARG A 48 -18.58 -24.06 -2.91
C ARG A 48 -18.76 -23.42 -1.55
N SER A 49 -18.83 -22.08 -1.52
CA SER A 49 -19.63 -21.37 -0.53
C SER A 49 -19.83 -19.91 -0.99
N LEU A 50 -20.74 -19.73 -1.95
CA LEU A 50 -21.50 -18.49 -2.22
C LEU A 50 -22.68 -18.82 -3.16
N GLN A 51 -23.39 -19.93 -2.88
CA GLN A 51 -24.57 -20.36 -3.65
C GLN A 51 -25.71 -20.87 -2.76
N SER A 52 -25.75 -20.43 -1.50
CA SER A 52 -26.88 -20.68 -0.61
C SER A 52 -27.21 -19.40 0.17
N LEU A 53 -27.76 -18.43 -0.55
CA LEU A 53 -28.50 -17.28 0.02
C LEU A 53 -29.36 -16.55 -1.04
N GLU A 54 -29.57 -17.15 -2.21
CA GLU A 54 -30.35 -16.56 -3.31
C GLU A 54 -31.68 -17.28 -3.57
N ASN A 55 -32.13 -18.12 -2.63
CA ASN A 55 -33.49 -18.64 -2.59
C ASN A 55 -34.12 -18.26 -1.25
N LEU A 56 -34.71 -17.07 -1.17
CA LEU A 56 -35.95 -16.73 -0.46
C LEU A 56 -36.06 -15.18 -0.39
N SER A 57 -36.63 -14.56 -1.42
CA SER A 57 -37.29 -13.25 -1.25
C SER A 57 -38.30 -13.00 -2.37
N THR A 58 -39.40 -13.73 -2.34
CA THR A 58 -40.68 -13.31 -2.92
C THR A 58 -41.75 -13.49 -1.85
N SER A 59 -42.11 -12.41 -1.15
CA SER A 59 -43.50 -12.07 -0.76
C SER A 59 -43.51 -10.94 0.28
N LYS A 60 -44.56 -10.12 0.18
CA LYS A 60 -44.83 -8.86 0.88
C LYS A 60 -45.43 -9.05 2.30
N ASP A 61 -45.49 -7.91 2.97
CA ASP A 61 -46.44 -7.45 4.02
C ASP A 61 -45.98 -7.46 5.50
N ALA A 62 -46.25 -6.32 6.15
CA ALA A 62 -45.98 -5.94 7.55
C ALA A 62 -47.25 -6.19 8.44
N PRO A 63 -47.35 -5.79 9.75
CA PRO A 63 -46.41 -5.13 10.66
C PRO A 63 -46.38 -5.64 12.15
N ALA A 64 -45.53 -4.97 12.96
CA ALA A 64 -45.64 -4.63 14.40
C ALA A 64 -44.92 -5.45 15.51
N ASP A 65 -44.13 -4.68 16.29
CA ASP A 65 -43.96 -4.62 17.76
C ASP A 65 -42.66 -5.09 18.47
N GLN A 66 -42.40 -4.37 19.57
CA GLN A 66 -41.21 -4.08 20.39
C GLN A 66 -40.30 -5.23 20.90
N SER A 67 -38.99 -4.96 20.99
CA SER A 67 -38.20 -4.74 22.24
C SER A 67 -36.68 -5.01 22.07
N GLN A 68 -35.88 -4.13 22.71
CA GLN A 68 -34.54 -4.27 23.35
C GLN A 68 -33.63 -5.47 22.96
N SER A 69 -32.30 -5.43 22.89
CA SER A 69 -31.22 -4.46 23.11
C SER A 69 -29.89 -5.18 22.80
N GLN A 70 -28.89 -4.43 22.34
CA GLN A 70 -27.45 -4.64 22.48
C GLN A 70 -26.71 -5.80 21.76
N ASP A 71 -25.66 -5.34 21.07
CA ASP A 71 -24.33 -5.90 20.88
C ASP A 71 -24.07 -6.88 19.71
N ASN A 72 -23.51 -6.34 18.62
CA ASN A 72 -22.45 -7.02 17.86
C ASN A 72 -21.77 -6.10 16.82
N SER A 73 -20.91 -5.18 17.29
CA SER A 73 -20.00 -4.44 16.40
C SER A 73 -18.67 -5.16 16.25
N ARG A 74 -18.56 -6.16 15.36
CA ARG A 74 -17.24 -6.74 15.01
C ARG A 74 -17.06 -7.32 13.60
N LEU A 75 -18.03 -7.15 12.69
CA LEU A 75 -17.95 -7.68 11.32
C LEU A 75 -18.14 -6.64 10.19
N GLY A 76 -18.26 -5.34 10.53
CA GLY A 76 -18.59 -4.28 9.57
C GLY A 76 -17.41 -3.60 8.85
N GLN A 77 -16.16 -3.76 9.31
CA GLN A 77 -15.07 -2.89 8.84
C GLN A 77 -14.42 -3.34 7.52
N VAL A 78 -14.37 -4.64 7.22
CA VAL A 78 -13.75 -5.14 5.97
C VAL A 78 -14.61 -4.86 4.74
N LYS A 79 -15.95 -4.82 4.90
CA LYS A 79 -16.89 -4.51 3.81
C LYS A 79 -17.01 -3.01 3.52
N GLY A 80 -16.64 -2.14 4.46
CA GLY A 80 -16.86 -0.69 4.36
C GLY A 80 -16.00 0.00 3.30
N PHE A 81 -14.73 -0.34 3.17
CA PHE A 81 -13.79 0.37 2.30
C PHE A 81 -13.95 0.03 0.82
N SER A 82 -14.01 -1.26 0.49
CA SER A 82 -14.30 -1.69 -0.88
C SER A 82 -15.68 -1.20 -1.34
N ALA A 83 -16.69 -1.25 -0.47
CA ALA A 83 -18.02 -0.73 -0.79
C ALA A 83 -18.05 0.81 -0.92
N TYR A 84 -17.27 1.54 -0.14
CA TYR A 84 -17.16 3.01 -0.23
C TYR A 84 -16.58 3.44 -1.58
N PHE A 85 -15.44 2.87 -1.99
CA PHE A 85 -14.82 3.18 -3.28
C PHE A 85 -15.64 2.63 -4.47
N THR A 86 -16.26 1.46 -4.35
CA THR A 86 -17.15 0.89 -5.39
C THR A 86 -18.45 1.70 -5.56
N LYS A 87 -18.95 2.33 -4.49
CA LYS A 87 -20.14 3.20 -4.55
C LYS A 87 -19.81 4.55 -5.21
N LEU A 88 -18.58 5.03 -5.08
CA LEU A 88 -18.09 6.27 -5.72
C LEU A 88 -17.78 6.09 -7.22
N THR A 89 -17.36 4.90 -7.66
CA THR A 89 -17.08 4.63 -9.09
C THR A 89 -18.32 4.41 -9.95
N ARG A 90 -19.49 4.10 -9.37
CA ARG A 90 -20.78 3.94 -10.10
C ARG A 90 -21.39 5.25 -10.61
N GLY A 91 -20.78 6.40 -10.33
CA GLY A 91 -21.17 7.71 -10.88
C GLY A 91 -20.57 8.06 -12.24
N ARG A 92 -19.85 7.14 -12.90
CA ARG A 92 -19.14 7.44 -14.15
C ARG A 92 -20.06 7.36 -15.37
N ARG A 93 -20.80 8.42 -15.64
CA ARG A 93 -21.41 8.70 -16.97
C ARG A 93 -21.26 10.18 -17.34
N GLU A 94 -20.41 10.36 -18.34
CA GLU A 94 -20.33 11.46 -19.31
C GLU A 94 -20.02 12.88 -18.82
N VAL A 95 -19.13 13.49 -19.61
CA VAL A 95 -18.78 14.92 -19.72
C VAL A 95 -17.73 15.43 -18.71
N GLU A 96 -16.46 15.50 -19.13
CA GLU A 96 -15.82 16.77 -19.53
C GLU A 96 -14.43 16.52 -20.13
N LYS A 97 -14.12 17.28 -21.18
CA LYS A 97 -12.87 17.25 -21.94
C LYS A 97 -11.85 18.14 -21.22
N PRO A 98 -10.70 17.64 -20.73
CA PRO A 98 -9.74 18.51 -20.06
C PRO A 98 -9.04 19.41 -21.07
N GLU A 99 -9.02 20.70 -20.76
CA GLU A 99 -8.26 21.72 -21.47
C GLU A 99 -6.76 21.37 -21.53
N SER A 100 -6.16 21.84 -22.60
CA SER A 100 -4.91 21.47 -23.25
C SER A 100 -3.62 21.88 -22.52
N GLN A 101 -3.54 21.83 -21.19
CA GLN A 101 -2.29 22.18 -20.49
C GLN A 101 -1.26 21.04 -20.45
N ALA A 102 -1.69 19.77 -20.47
CA ALA A 102 -0.77 18.63 -20.42
C ALA A 102 -0.07 18.32 -21.76
N LYS A 103 -0.60 18.80 -22.90
CA LYS A 103 0.05 18.61 -24.22
C LYS A 103 1.16 19.62 -24.52
N ALA A 104 1.13 20.80 -23.90
CA ALA A 104 2.14 21.84 -24.12
C ALA A 104 3.45 21.59 -23.33
N ALA A 105 3.39 20.81 -22.24
CA ALA A 105 4.55 20.57 -21.38
C ALA A 105 5.60 19.62 -21.98
N THR A 106 5.32 18.90 -23.08
CA THR A 106 6.25 17.90 -23.61
C THR A 106 7.38 18.42 -24.51
N GLU A 107 7.35 19.71 -24.89
CA GLU A 107 8.37 20.34 -25.76
C GLU A 107 9.14 21.50 -25.09
N ALA A 108 8.71 21.97 -23.91
CA ALA A 108 9.43 23.01 -23.19
C ALA A 108 10.75 22.46 -22.62
N PRO A 109 11.82 23.28 -22.56
CA PRO A 109 13.03 22.89 -21.85
C PRO A 109 12.72 22.64 -20.37
N PRO A 110 13.45 21.74 -19.69
CA PRO A 110 13.32 21.54 -18.25
C PRO A 110 13.43 22.86 -17.48
N ALA A 111 12.54 23.07 -16.51
CA ALA A 111 12.61 24.21 -15.59
C ALA A 111 13.74 24.06 -14.57
N GLU A 112 14.12 22.82 -14.27
CA GLU A 112 15.23 22.48 -13.39
C GLU A 112 15.94 21.21 -13.89
N ASP A 113 17.28 21.23 -13.83
CA ASP A 113 18.07 20.02 -14.05
C ASP A 113 18.03 19.14 -12.78
N ILE A 114 17.42 17.97 -12.91
CA ILE A 114 17.30 16.98 -11.84
C ILE A 114 17.70 15.60 -12.35
N SER A 115 18.25 14.82 -11.43
CA SER A 115 18.67 13.45 -11.64
C SER A 115 17.79 12.49 -10.83
N PRO A 116 17.88 11.17 -11.06
CA PRO A 116 17.25 10.21 -10.17
C PRO A 116 17.60 10.41 -8.69
N ASN A 117 18.84 10.79 -8.38
CA ASN A 117 19.31 10.98 -7.01
C ASN A 117 18.58 12.08 -6.23
N ASP A 118 17.92 12.99 -6.93
CA ASP A 118 17.14 14.08 -6.35
C ASP A 118 15.73 13.64 -5.89
N ILE A 119 15.33 12.40 -6.21
CA ILE A 119 13.98 11.88 -5.95
C ILE A 119 14.05 10.80 -4.86
N PHE A 120 13.16 10.92 -3.88
CA PHE A 120 12.90 9.95 -2.83
C PHE A 120 11.64 9.16 -3.20
N ILE A 121 11.76 7.85 -3.44
CA ILE A 121 10.62 6.98 -3.71
C ILE A 121 10.32 6.17 -2.44
N ALA A 122 9.16 6.43 -1.85
CA ALA A 122 8.63 5.63 -0.75
C ALA A 122 7.69 4.55 -1.30
N VAL A 123 8.04 3.28 -1.08
CA VAL A 123 7.17 2.13 -1.37
C VAL A 123 6.56 1.65 -0.07
N LYS A 124 5.24 1.76 0.06
CA LYS A 124 4.52 1.27 1.23
C LYS A 124 4.13 -0.19 1.04
N THR A 125 4.48 -1.03 2.01
CA THR A 125 4.13 -2.45 2.01
C THR A 125 3.80 -2.94 3.42
N THR A 126 3.66 -4.25 3.55
CA THR A 126 3.43 -4.99 4.79
C THR A 126 4.17 -6.31 4.74
N LYS A 127 4.56 -6.84 5.90
CA LYS A 127 5.36 -8.08 5.97
C LYS A 127 4.77 -9.25 5.19
N LYS A 128 3.43 -9.37 5.17
CA LYS A 128 2.74 -10.43 4.42
C LYS A 128 2.91 -10.35 2.88
N PHE A 129 3.35 -9.21 2.36
CA PHE A 129 3.51 -8.96 0.91
C PHE A 129 4.97 -8.84 0.46
N HIS A 130 5.93 -9.05 1.35
CA HIS A 130 7.35 -9.05 1.00
C HIS A 130 7.67 -10.03 -0.15
N GLN A 131 7.17 -11.27 -0.08
CA GLN A 131 7.39 -12.26 -1.14
C GLN A 131 6.42 -12.10 -2.31
N SER A 132 5.12 -11.97 -2.02
CA SER A 132 4.08 -12.05 -3.05
C SER A 132 3.97 -10.82 -3.95
N ARG A 133 4.50 -9.66 -3.50
CA ARG A 133 4.47 -8.40 -4.26
C ARG A 133 5.84 -7.76 -4.38
N LEU A 134 6.54 -7.58 -3.26
CA LEU A 134 7.76 -6.77 -3.24
C LEU A 134 8.92 -7.44 -3.99
N ASP A 135 9.07 -8.76 -3.93
CA ASP A 135 10.10 -9.48 -4.72
C ASP A 135 9.98 -9.18 -6.22
N LEU A 136 8.76 -9.13 -6.76
CA LEU A 136 8.54 -8.74 -8.16
C LEU A 136 9.03 -7.31 -8.44
N LEU A 137 8.82 -6.37 -7.52
CA LEU A 137 9.27 -5.00 -7.71
C LEU A 137 10.81 -4.89 -7.64
N LEU A 138 11.43 -5.64 -6.71
CA LEU A 138 12.87 -5.78 -6.56
C LEU A 138 13.53 -6.35 -7.82
N ASP A 139 12.93 -7.37 -8.43
CA ASP A 139 13.42 -7.98 -9.67
C ASP A 139 13.21 -7.09 -10.90
N THR A 140 12.30 -6.12 -10.83
CA THR A 140 11.92 -5.26 -11.95
C THR A 140 12.35 -3.82 -11.74
N TRP A 141 11.42 -2.88 -11.54
CA TRP A 141 11.74 -1.45 -11.59
C TRP A 141 12.63 -0.98 -10.45
N ILE A 142 12.59 -1.61 -9.26
CA ILE A 142 13.44 -1.23 -8.14
C ILE A 142 14.90 -1.61 -8.43
N SER A 143 15.17 -2.71 -9.15
CA SER A 143 16.55 -3.10 -9.53
C SER A 143 17.31 -1.99 -10.27
N ARG A 144 16.59 -1.09 -10.96
CA ARG A 144 17.16 0.03 -11.71
C ARG A 144 17.27 1.32 -10.89
N ASN A 145 16.67 1.35 -9.70
CA ASN A 145 16.47 2.57 -8.89
C ASN A 145 16.65 2.33 -7.38
N MET A 146 17.49 1.36 -6.99
CA MET A 146 17.64 0.94 -5.59
C MET A 146 18.09 2.08 -4.67
N GLN A 147 18.96 2.97 -5.17
CA GLN A 147 19.49 4.10 -4.40
C GLN A 147 18.44 5.18 -4.06
N GLN A 148 17.37 5.24 -4.85
CA GLN A 148 16.30 6.23 -4.69
C GLN A 148 15.09 5.66 -3.95
N THR A 149 15.03 4.33 -3.80
CA THR A 149 13.84 3.62 -3.33
C THR A 149 14.00 3.15 -1.89
N TYR A 150 13.02 3.49 -1.06
CA TYR A 150 12.93 3.15 0.36
C TYR A 150 11.64 2.37 0.60
N ILE A 151 11.75 1.22 1.25
CA ILE A 151 10.63 0.32 1.55
C ILE A 151 10.16 0.55 2.97
N PHE A 152 8.89 0.90 3.14
CA PHE A 152 8.28 1.13 4.44
C PHE A 152 7.33 -0.03 4.77
N THR A 153 7.69 -0.79 5.79
CA THR A 153 6.97 -2.01 6.19
C THR A 153 6.62 -2.00 7.69
N ASP A 154 5.86 -3.00 8.12
CA ASP A 154 5.41 -3.21 9.51
C ASP A 154 6.11 -4.37 10.22
N GLY A 155 7.15 -4.95 9.61
CA GLY A 155 7.92 -5.98 10.28
C GLY A 155 9.29 -6.23 9.68
N GLU A 156 10.20 -6.67 10.55
CA GLU A 156 11.56 -7.06 10.18
C GLU A 156 11.58 -8.24 9.21
N ASP A 157 12.51 -8.18 8.26
CA ASP A 157 12.78 -9.21 7.28
C ASP A 157 14.26 -9.15 6.85
N GLU A 158 15.03 -10.16 7.26
CA GLU A 158 16.47 -10.22 7.00
C GLU A 158 16.79 -10.50 5.52
N GLU A 159 15.91 -11.19 4.79
CA GLU A 159 16.09 -11.40 3.35
C GLU A 159 15.90 -10.08 2.60
N LEU A 160 14.86 -9.31 2.96
CA LEU A 160 14.66 -7.97 2.40
C LEU A 160 15.84 -7.03 2.71
N LYS A 161 16.34 -7.03 3.96
CA LYS A 161 17.52 -6.25 4.32
C LYS A 161 18.78 -6.66 3.56
N LYS A 162 18.99 -7.95 3.29
CA LYS A 162 20.10 -8.40 2.43
C LYS A 162 19.97 -7.83 1.00
N LYS A 163 18.74 -7.73 0.48
CA LYS A 163 18.48 -7.24 -0.89
C LYS A 163 18.61 -5.72 -1.02
N ILE A 164 18.07 -4.93 -0.09
CA ILE A 164 17.99 -3.45 -0.21
C ILE A 164 18.67 -2.68 0.93
N GLY A 165 19.32 -3.37 1.87
CA GLY A 165 20.11 -2.76 2.93
C GLY A 165 19.29 -1.88 3.87
N SER A 166 19.86 -0.73 4.24
CA SER A 166 19.25 0.27 5.13
C SER A 166 18.01 0.95 4.55
N HIS A 167 17.65 0.67 3.29
CA HIS A 167 16.43 1.19 2.68
C HIS A 167 15.19 0.34 3.04
N ALA A 168 15.36 -0.81 3.70
CA ALA A 168 14.26 -1.54 4.32
C ALA A 168 13.96 -0.96 5.71
N ILE A 169 12.89 -0.18 5.82
CA ILE A 169 12.52 0.56 7.02
C ILE A 169 11.32 -0.11 7.67
N ASN A 170 11.54 -0.73 8.83
CA ASN A 170 10.45 -1.13 9.70
C ASN A 170 9.91 0.10 10.45
N THR A 171 8.68 0.47 10.14
CA THR A 171 7.98 1.62 10.72
C THR A 171 7.52 1.39 12.15
N ASN A 172 7.48 0.13 12.61
CA ASN A 172 6.82 -0.30 13.85
C ASN A 172 5.34 0.09 13.93
N CYS A 173 4.72 0.44 12.81
CA CYS A 173 3.29 0.65 12.69
C CYS A 173 2.56 -0.69 12.63
N SER A 174 1.25 -0.69 12.89
CA SER A 174 0.42 -1.88 12.77
C SER A 174 0.42 -2.44 11.33
N ALA A 175 0.41 -3.78 11.21
CA ALA A 175 0.21 -4.48 9.94
C ALA A 175 -1.25 -4.46 9.44
N ALA A 176 -2.17 -3.85 10.19
CA ALA A 176 -3.55 -3.70 9.77
C ALA A 176 -3.68 -2.80 8.54
N HIS A 177 -4.75 -3.00 7.76
CA HIS A 177 -5.11 -2.11 6.65
C HIS A 177 -6.16 -1.07 7.10
N SER A 178 -5.94 -0.48 8.28
CA SER A 178 -6.81 0.56 8.83
C SER A 178 -6.27 1.95 8.50
N ARG A 179 -7.14 2.97 8.54
CA ARG A 179 -6.73 4.38 8.33
C ARG A 179 -5.55 4.77 9.22
N GLN A 180 -5.61 4.41 10.51
CA GLN A 180 -4.54 4.72 11.46
C GLN A 180 -3.23 4.01 11.11
N ALA A 181 -3.28 2.75 10.69
CA ALA A 181 -2.08 1.99 10.34
C ALA A 181 -1.41 2.54 9.06
N LEU A 182 -2.21 2.87 8.04
CA LEU A 182 -1.73 3.48 6.79
C LEU A 182 -1.17 4.88 7.03
N SER A 183 -1.89 5.73 7.77
CA SER A 183 -1.41 7.06 8.15
C SER A 183 -0.13 7.01 8.98
N CYS A 184 0.04 5.99 9.82
CA CYS A 184 1.26 5.80 10.60
C CYS A 184 2.47 5.56 9.67
N LYS A 185 2.32 4.68 8.68
CA LYS A 185 3.39 4.42 7.69
C LYS A 185 3.69 5.66 6.86
N MET A 186 2.66 6.36 6.38
CA MET A 186 2.81 7.61 5.63
C MET A 186 3.52 8.70 6.45
N ALA A 187 3.28 8.79 7.76
CA ALA A 187 4.01 9.70 8.64
C ALA A 187 5.52 9.41 8.64
N VAL A 188 5.88 8.12 8.73
CA VAL A 188 7.30 7.70 8.70
C VAL A 188 7.92 7.91 7.32
N GLU A 189 7.18 7.67 6.23
CA GLU A 189 7.60 7.99 4.86
C GLU A 189 7.95 9.47 4.71
N TYR A 190 7.06 10.31 5.20
CA TYR A 190 7.22 11.76 5.16
C TYR A 190 8.43 12.22 5.97
N ASP A 191 8.57 11.78 7.22
CA ASP A 191 9.68 12.17 8.08
C ASP A 191 11.04 11.72 7.48
N LYS A 192 11.10 10.49 6.95
CA LYS A 192 12.30 9.98 6.27
C LYS A 192 12.64 10.78 5.01
N PHE A 193 11.65 11.23 4.26
CA PHE A 193 11.87 12.13 3.13
C PHE A 193 12.45 13.48 3.59
N ILE A 194 11.89 14.09 4.64
CA ILE A 194 12.38 15.38 5.17
C ILE A 194 13.85 15.25 5.57
N GLU A 195 14.20 14.19 6.33
CA GLU A 195 15.56 13.84 6.75
C GLU A 195 16.52 13.62 5.57
N SER A 196 16.03 13.02 4.47
CA SER A 196 16.87 12.67 3.31
C SER A 196 17.48 13.87 2.57
N GLY A 197 16.92 15.07 2.74
CA GLY A 197 17.37 16.26 2.00
C GLY A 197 17.00 16.28 0.51
N LYS A 198 16.34 15.23 -0.02
CA LYS A 198 16.02 15.12 -1.45
C LYS A 198 15.00 16.17 -1.92
N LYS A 199 15.04 16.49 -3.22
CA LYS A 199 14.23 17.53 -3.85
C LYS A 199 12.76 17.12 -4.02
N TRP A 200 12.50 15.84 -4.23
CA TRP A 200 11.15 15.33 -4.52
C TRP A 200 10.80 14.13 -3.65
N PHE A 201 9.61 14.16 -3.06
CA PHE A 201 8.98 13.01 -2.41
C PHE A 201 8.01 12.39 -3.38
N CYS A 202 8.12 11.09 -3.65
CA CYS A 202 7.14 10.35 -4.43
C CYS A 202 6.70 9.11 -3.64
N HIS A 203 5.40 9.00 -3.42
CA HIS A 203 4.78 7.85 -2.77
C HIS A 203 4.23 6.88 -3.82
N VAL A 204 4.39 5.57 -3.61
CA VAL A 204 3.72 4.49 -4.34
C VAL A 204 3.40 3.31 -3.41
N ASP A 205 2.42 2.50 -3.79
CA ASP A 205 2.09 1.23 -3.11
C ASP A 205 2.87 0.04 -3.71
N ASP A 206 2.88 -1.09 -2.99
CA ASP A 206 3.58 -2.32 -3.38
C ASP A 206 2.98 -3.08 -4.58
N ASP A 207 1.93 -2.54 -5.21
CA ASP A 207 1.38 -3.02 -6.47
C ASP A 207 1.53 -2.00 -7.62
N ASN A 208 2.44 -1.02 -7.47
CA ASN A 208 2.82 -0.07 -8.51
C ASN A 208 4.13 -0.42 -9.22
N TYR A 209 4.20 -0.08 -10.52
CA TYR A 209 5.42 -0.07 -11.32
C TYR A 209 5.82 1.37 -11.63
N VAL A 210 7.07 1.75 -11.38
CA VAL A 210 7.56 3.13 -11.62
C VAL A 210 8.52 3.19 -12.81
N ASN A 211 8.22 4.04 -13.79
CA ASN A 211 9.13 4.38 -14.87
C ASN A 211 9.95 5.62 -14.51
N MET A 212 11.14 5.39 -13.95
CA MET A 212 11.98 6.47 -13.42
C MET A 212 12.39 7.52 -14.46
N ARG A 213 12.66 7.11 -15.71
CA ARG A 213 13.06 8.05 -16.78
C ARG A 213 11.96 9.06 -17.04
N THR A 214 10.72 8.59 -17.14
CA THR A 214 9.55 9.44 -17.34
C THR A 214 9.24 10.26 -16.09
N LEU A 215 9.42 9.72 -14.89
CA LEU A 215 9.24 10.46 -13.64
C LEU A 215 10.20 11.66 -13.56
N VAL A 216 11.50 11.45 -13.79
CA VAL A 216 12.51 12.52 -13.83
C VAL A 216 12.13 13.58 -14.86
N LYS A 217 11.78 13.15 -16.08
CA LYS A 217 11.35 14.07 -17.14
C LYS A 217 10.10 14.87 -16.73
N LEU A 218 9.12 14.26 -16.06
CA LEU A 218 7.93 14.97 -15.61
C LEU A 218 8.29 16.04 -14.56
N LEU A 219 9.05 15.64 -13.54
CA LEU A 219 9.36 16.52 -12.41
C LEU A 219 10.33 17.64 -12.79
N SER A 220 11.18 17.45 -13.81
CA SER A 220 12.12 18.48 -14.29
C SER A 220 11.42 19.71 -14.87
N HIS A 221 10.11 19.66 -15.14
CA HIS A 221 9.32 20.81 -15.60
C HIS A 221 8.88 21.74 -14.46
N TYR A 222 9.21 21.39 -13.21
CA TYR A 222 8.82 22.15 -12.04
C TYR A 222 10.03 22.41 -11.14
N PRO A 223 10.23 23.63 -10.64
CA PRO A 223 11.24 23.88 -9.62
C PRO A 223 10.85 23.23 -8.28
N HIS A 224 11.73 22.43 -7.69
CA HIS A 224 11.45 21.74 -6.42
C HIS A 224 11.28 22.67 -5.19
N THR A 225 11.65 23.94 -5.32
CA THR A 225 11.49 24.96 -4.28
C THR A 225 10.10 25.61 -4.30
N GLN A 226 9.30 25.37 -5.34
CA GLN A 226 7.92 25.85 -5.45
C GLN A 226 6.93 24.89 -4.81
N ASP A 227 5.65 25.29 -4.79
CA ASP A 227 4.57 24.51 -4.21
C ASP A 227 3.95 23.57 -5.26
N VAL A 228 4.52 22.37 -5.37
CA VAL A 228 4.11 21.38 -6.38
C VAL A 228 3.62 20.11 -5.71
N TYR A 229 2.36 19.76 -6.00
CA TYR A 229 1.72 18.48 -5.70
C TYR A 229 1.13 17.93 -6.99
N ILE A 230 1.60 16.76 -7.43
CA ILE A 230 1.24 16.18 -8.74
C ILE A 230 0.84 14.71 -8.62
N GLY A 231 -0.23 14.33 -9.31
CA GLY A 231 -0.72 12.96 -9.33
C GLY A 231 -2.06 12.82 -10.05
N LYS A 232 -2.67 11.64 -9.94
CA LYS A 232 -3.99 11.37 -10.50
C LYS A 232 -5.08 11.70 -9.47
N PRO A 233 -6.07 12.56 -9.75
CA PRO A 233 -7.17 12.77 -8.83
C PRO A 233 -7.99 11.49 -8.64
N SER A 234 -8.40 11.19 -7.41
CA SER A 234 -9.15 9.95 -7.09
C SER A 234 -10.62 9.99 -7.49
N LEU A 235 -11.19 11.17 -7.61
CA LEU A 235 -12.60 11.40 -7.90
C LEU A 235 -12.72 12.30 -9.13
N ASP A 236 -13.92 12.41 -9.68
CA ASP A 236 -14.29 13.38 -10.72
C ASP A 236 -14.69 14.75 -10.15
N ARG A 237 -14.76 14.86 -8.82
CA ARG A 237 -15.05 16.07 -8.04
C ARG A 237 -14.24 16.12 -6.74
N PRO A 238 -14.09 17.28 -6.08
CA PRO A 238 -13.46 17.33 -4.76
C PRO A 238 -14.19 16.42 -3.78
N ILE A 239 -13.45 15.79 -2.85
CA ILE A 239 -14.08 15.05 -1.76
C ILE A 239 -14.75 16.04 -0.81
N GLU A 240 -15.96 15.71 -0.38
CA GLU A 240 -16.68 16.43 0.67
C GLU A 240 -16.41 15.73 2.01
N ALA A 241 -15.83 16.47 2.96
CA ALA A 241 -15.47 15.94 4.26
C ALA A 241 -15.75 16.95 5.38
N THR A 242 -15.47 16.53 6.62
CA THR A 242 -15.65 17.39 7.79
C THR A 242 -14.41 17.34 8.67
N GLU A 243 -13.93 18.52 9.05
CA GLU A 243 -12.84 18.70 10.00
C GLU A 243 -13.39 18.92 11.41
N ARG A 244 -12.83 18.23 12.39
CA ARG A 244 -13.14 18.41 13.82
C ARG A 244 -12.31 19.53 14.42
N LEU A 245 -12.94 20.63 14.85
CA LEU A 245 -12.24 21.80 15.41
C LEU A 245 -12.09 21.77 16.95
N GLY A 246 -12.64 20.76 17.62
CA GLY A 246 -12.81 20.75 19.09
C GLY A 246 -14.23 21.18 19.50
N ASP A 247 -14.63 20.90 20.75
CA ASP A 247 -15.93 21.28 21.33
C ASP A 247 -17.16 20.92 20.49
N ASN A 248 -17.16 19.71 19.88
CA ASN A 248 -18.19 19.25 18.93
C ASN A 248 -18.43 20.17 17.72
N LYS A 249 -17.54 21.13 17.44
CA LYS A 249 -17.61 21.96 16.24
C LYS A 249 -16.99 21.22 15.06
N MET A 250 -17.77 21.12 14.00
CA MET A 250 -17.37 20.53 12.73
C MET A 250 -17.35 21.62 11.66
N ARG A 251 -16.31 21.60 10.82
CA ARG A 251 -16.19 22.50 9.66
C ARG A 251 -16.24 21.67 8.37
N PRO A 252 -17.14 21.97 7.42
CA PRO A 252 -17.11 21.31 6.12
C PRO A 252 -15.85 21.74 5.36
N VAL A 253 -15.23 20.78 4.67
CA VAL A 253 -14.03 20.99 3.86
C VAL A 253 -14.17 20.22 2.56
N ASN A 254 -13.78 20.85 1.45
CA ASN A 254 -13.87 20.30 0.10
C ASN A 254 -12.53 20.45 -0.60
N PHE A 255 -11.95 19.36 -1.10
CA PHE A 255 -10.61 19.39 -1.69
C PHE A 255 -10.34 18.25 -2.66
N TRP A 256 -9.38 18.41 -3.57
CA TRP A 256 -8.85 17.30 -4.35
C TRP A 256 -7.72 16.58 -3.59
N PHE A 257 -7.52 15.31 -3.92
CA PHE A 257 -6.38 14.54 -3.46
C PHE A 257 -5.95 13.58 -4.57
N ALA A 258 -4.64 13.31 -4.63
CA ALA A 258 -4.10 12.32 -5.53
C ALA A 258 -4.32 10.92 -4.95
N THR A 259 -4.77 9.98 -5.79
CA THR A 259 -4.98 8.57 -5.41
C THR A 259 -3.67 7.94 -4.96
N GLY A 260 -3.60 7.45 -3.71
CA GLY A 260 -2.40 6.80 -3.18
C GLY A 260 -1.89 5.67 -4.07
N GLY A 261 -2.77 4.75 -4.46
CA GLY A 261 -2.45 3.61 -5.32
C GLY A 261 -2.23 3.92 -6.81
N ALA A 262 -2.26 5.20 -7.22
CA ALA A 262 -1.68 5.64 -8.50
C ALA A 262 -0.26 6.18 -8.32
N GLY A 263 0.14 6.48 -7.10
CA GLY A 263 1.30 7.27 -6.75
C GLY A 263 1.09 8.78 -6.93
N PHE A 264 1.86 9.54 -6.18
CA PHE A 264 1.89 11.00 -6.27
C PHE A 264 3.28 11.53 -5.89
N CYS A 265 3.57 12.77 -6.28
CA CYS A 265 4.78 13.45 -5.88
C CYS A 265 4.53 14.83 -5.28
N VAL A 266 5.37 15.20 -4.31
CA VAL A 266 5.39 16.47 -3.60
C VAL A 266 6.81 17.04 -3.66
N SER A 267 6.92 18.29 -4.06
CA SER A 267 8.17 19.06 -4.04
C SER A 267 8.67 19.31 -2.62
N ARG A 268 9.99 19.42 -2.43
CA ARG A 268 10.58 19.72 -1.13
C ARG A 268 10.08 21.04 -0.55
N GLY A 269 9.93 22.09 -1.37
CA GLY A 269 9.40 23.37 -0.94
C GLY A 269 8.02 23.24 -0.29
N LEU A 270 7.11 22.53 -0.95
CA LEU A 270 5.78 22.23 -0.41
C LEU A 270 5.83 21.37 0.84
N ALA A 271 6.61 20.29 0.81
CA ALA A 271 6.75 19.41 1.96
C ALA A 271 7.23 20.19 3.20
N LEU A 272 8.26 21.02 3.09
CA LEU A 272 8.71 21.82 4.24
C LEU A 272 7.58 22.69 4.85
N LYS A 273 6.65 23.20 4.03
CA LYS A 273 5.46 23.93 4.50
C LYS A 273 4.40 23.03 5.13
N MET A 274 4.30 21.76 4.73
CA MET A 274 3.39 20.77 5.33
C MET A 274 3.84 20.32 6.72
N SER A 275 5.11 20.52 7.09
CA SER A 275 5.71 20.01 8.34
C SER A 275 4.91 20.27 9.62
N PRO A 276 4.26 21.43 9.85
CA PRO A 276 3.44 21.66 11.05
C PRO A 276 2.24 20.71 11.19
N TRP A 277 1.81 20.06 10.10
CA TRP A 277 0.68 19.13 10.08
C TRP A 277 1.09 17.69 9.74
N ALA A 278 2.31 17.47 9.25
CA ALA A 278 2.77 16.18 8.75
C ALA A 278 3.97 15.61 9.53
N SER A 279 4.94 16.43 9.91
CA SER A 279 6.18 15.91 10.51
C SER A 279 6.02 15.58 12.00
N GLY A 280 6.92 14.77 12.56
CA GLY A 280 7.05 14.62 14.02
C GLY A 280 5.79 14.08 14.70
N GLY A 281 5.06 13.20 14.01
CA GLY A 281 3.82 12.61 14.50
C GLY A 281 2.55 13.46 14.27
N HIS A 282 2.67 14.69 13.75
CA HIS A 282 1.50 15.55 13.48
C HIS A 282 0.58 14.98 12.40
N PHE A 283 1.11 14.18 11.45
CA PHE A 283 0.30 13.55 10.40
C PHE A 283 -0.85 12.71 10.98
N MET A 284 -0.58 11.96 12.06
CA MET A 284 -1.59 11.12 12.71
C MET A 284 -2.70 11.95 13.35
N ASN A 285 -2.34 13.06 13.98
CA ASN A 285 -3.31 13.99 14.57
C ASN A 285 -4.20 14.61 13.50
N THR A 286 -3.59 15.01 12.37
CA THR A 286 -4.32 15.55 11.21
C THR A 286 -5.26 14.50 10.60
N ALA A 287 -4.80 13.27 10.41
CA ALA A 287 -5.61 12.17 9.88
C ALA A 287 -6.83 11.86 10.78
N GLU A 288 -6.66 11.84 12.10
CA GLU A 288 -7.78 11.62 13.03
C GLU A 288 -8.75 12.81 13.05
N LYS A 289 -8.27 14.04 12.82
CA LYS A 289 -9.11 15.26 12.78
C LYS A 289 -10.15 15.22 11.67
N ILE A 290 -9.77 14.73 10.49
CA ILE A 290 -10.64 14.64 9.31
C ILE A 290 -11.25 13.24 9.13
N ARG A 291 -10.71 12.23 9.81
CA ARG A 291 -11.13 10.83 9.73
C ARG A 291 -11.13 10.25 8.32
N LEU A 292 -10.16 10.64 7.50
CA LEU A 292 -9.97 10.11 6.15
C LEU A 292 -8.71 9.22 6.06
N PRO A 293 -8.51 8.50 4.95
CA PRO A 293 -7.26 7.79 4.65
C PRO A 293 -6.03 8.72 4.56
N ASP A 294 -4.86 8.12 4.45
CA ASP A 294 -3.56 8.79 4.38
C ASP A 294 -3.39 9.67 3.13
N ASP A 295 -3.78 9.19 1.95
CA ASP A 295 -3.75 9.98 0.71
C ASP A 295 -4.67 11.21 0.76
N CYS A 296 -5.86 11.05 1.33
CA CYS A 296 -6.79 12.13 1.62
C CYS A 296 -6.21 13.11 2.64
N THR A 297 -5.43 12.64 3.61
CA THR A 297 -4.76 13.51 4.61
C THR A 297 -3.68 14.37 3.96
N ILE A 298 -2.91 13.81 3.02
CA ILE A 298 -1.95 14.58 2.19
C ILE A 298 -2.69 15.67 1.41
N GLY A 299 -3.76 15.30 0.68
CA GLY A 299 -4.57 16.26 -0.08
C GLY A 299 -5.22 17.32 0.79
N TYR A 300 -5.70 16.94 1.99
CA TYR A 300 -6.27 17.88 2.96
C TYR A 300 -5.26 18.95 3.39
N ILE A 301 -4.06 18.52 3.81
CA ILE A 301 -3.00 19.46 4.23
C ILE A 301 -2.66 20.40 3.06
N ILE A 302 -2.48 19.86 1.86
CA ILE A 302 -2.01 20.63 0.71
C ILE A 302 -3.09 21.58 0.18
N GLU A 303 -4.29 21.09 -0.12
CA GLU A 303 -5.35 21.89 -0.74
C GLU A 303 -6.15 22.72 0.26
N SER A 304 -6.58 22.12 1.37
CA SER A 304 -7.49 22.80 2.32
C SER A 304 -6.73 23.70 3.30
N VAL A 305 -5.55 23.28 3.74
CA VAL A 305 -4.77 24.04 4.74
C VAL A 305 -3.80 25.00 4.07
N LEU A 306 -3.03 24.54 3.08
CA LEU A 306 -2.01 25.35 2.40
C LEU A 306 -2.51 26.07 1.13
N GLY A 307 -3.69 25.71 0.61
CA GLY A 307 -4.28 26.37 -0.56
C GLY A 307 -3.58 26.05 -1.90
N VAL A 308 -2.79 24.98 -1.95
CA VAL A 308 -2.03 24.57 -3.14
C VAL A 308 -2.86 23.56 -3.93
N LYS A 309 -3.05 23.77 -5.23
CA LYS A 309 -3.88 22.90 -6.07
C LYS A 309 -3.10 21.66 -6.54
N LEU A 310 -3.78 20.52 -6.55
CA LEU A 310 -3.31 19.30 -7.19
C LEU A 310 -3.15 19.53 -8.69
N ILE A 311 -1.91 19.36 -9.17
CA ILE A 311 -1.61 19.25 -10.59
C ILE A 311 -2.04 17.88 -11.06
N ARG A 312 -3.06 17.84 -11.92
CA ARG A 312 -3.61 16.60 -12.46
C ARG A 312 -2.69 16.06 -13.54
N SER A 313 -2.25 14.82 -13.37
CA SER A 313 -1.44 14.12 -14.37
C SER A 313 -2.10 12.81 -14.78
N ASN A 314 -2.24 12.62 -16.09
CA ASN A 314 -2.74 11.37 -16.69
C ASN A 314 -1.64 10.32 -16.88
N LEU A 315 -0.42 10.58 -16.38
CA LEU A 315 0.70 9.65 -16.45
C LEU A 315 0.78 8.71 -15.23
N PHE A 316 -0.04 8.96 -14.21
CA PHE A 316 -0.14 8.13 -13.02
C PHE A 316 -1.38 7.25 -13.10
N HIS A 317 -1.22 5.94 -12.86
CA HIS A 317 -2.30 4.97 -13.04
C HIS A 317 -2.50 4.05 -11.84
N SER A 318 -3.76 3.89 -11.44
CA SER A 318 -4.19 2.99 -10.35
C SER A 318 -5.00 1.81 -10.88
N HIS A 319 -4.96 0.67 -10.20
CA HIS A 319 -5.88 -0.45 -10.48
C HIS A 319 -7.36 -0.13 -10.17
N LEU A 320 -7.68 1.08 -9.71
CA LEU A 320 -9.05 1.60 -9.58
C LEU A 320 -9.59 2.26 -10.86
N GLU A 321 -8.77 2.35 -11.92
CA GLU A 321 -9.21 2.78 -13.25
C GLU A 321 -9.06 1.66 -14.29
N ASN A 322 -9.67 1.81 -15.47
CA ASN A 322 -9.58 0.77 -16.49
C ASN A 322 -8.19 0.78 -17.17
N LEU A 323 -7.26 -0.04 -16.67
CA LEU A 323 -5.88 -0.10 -17.16
C LEU A 323 -5.76 -0.63 -18.60
N GLN A 324 -6.80 -1.28 -19.12
CA GLN A 324 -6.87 -1.68 -20.52
C GLN A 324 -7.00 -0.49 -21.49
N GLN A 325 -7.35 0.69 -20.99
CA GLN A 325 -7.44 1.92 -21.79
C GLN A 325 -6.08 2.60 -22.00
N VAL A 326 -5.05 2.21 -21.24
CA VAL A 326 -3.69 2.73 -21.43
C VAL A 326 -3.15 2.20 -22.76
N PRO A 327 -2.86 3.07 -23.76
CA PRO A 327 -2.41 2.60 -25.06
C PRO A 327 -1.02 1.97 -24.98
N LYS A 328 -0.82 0.83 -25.63
CA LYS A 328 0.47 0.13 -25.71
C LYS A 328 1.61 1.03 -26.19
N SER A 329 1.35 1.80 -27.24
CA SER A 329 2.32 2.74 -27.83
C SER A 329 2.75 3.83 -26.85
N GLU A 330 1.97 4.09 -25.80
CA GLU A 330 2.23 5.14 -24.82
C GLU A 330 2.77 4.59 -23.49
N LEU A 331 2.94 3.26 -23.32
CA LEU A 331 3.41 2.66 -22.06
C LEU A 331 4.74 3.27 -21.57
N HIS A 332 5.67 3.52 -22.50
CA HIS A 332 6.96 4.14 -22.20
C HIS A 332 6.89 5.59 -21.71
N LYS A 333 5.73 6.25 -21.91
CA LYS A 333 5.47 7.62 -21.45
C LYS A 333 4.70 7.69 -20.14
N GLN A 334 4.25 6.56 -19.59
CA GLN A 334 3.56 6.54 -18.30
C GLN A 334 4.59 6.60 -17.17
N VAL A 335 4.24 7.27 -16.07
CA VAL A 335 5.08 7.41 -14.87
C VAL A 335 4.86 6.24 -13.94
N THR A 336 3.60 5.92 -13.62
CA THR A 336 3.25 4.74 -12.82
C THR A 336 2.23 3.86 -13.53
N LEU A 337 2.32 2.56 -13.29
CA LEU A 337 1.28 1.60 -13.63
C LEU A 337 0.91 0.82 -12.35
N SER A 338 -0.19 0.08 -12.38
CA SER A 338 -0.63 -0.75 -11.25
C SER A 338 -1.17 -2.09 -11.76
N TYR A 339 -1.50 -2.99 -10.85
CA TYR A 339 -2.28 -4.19 -11.12
C TYR A 339 -3.18 -4.50 -9.92
N GLY A 340 -4.30 -5.17 -10.16
CA GLY A 340 -5.18 -5.56 -9.07
C GLY A 340 -6.49 -6.16 -9.57
N MET A 341 -7.52 -6.01 -8.75
CA MET A 341 -8.88 -6.43 -9.07
C MET A 341 -9.77 -5.20 -9.19
N PHE A 342 -10.52 -5.11 -10.28
CA PHE A 342 -11.55 -4.08 -10.49
C PHE A 342 -12.85 -4.78 -10.91
N GLU A 343 -13.94 -4.55 -10.17
CA GLU A 343 -15.24 -5.20 -10.42
C GLU A 343 -15.15 -6.75 -10.54
N ASN A 344 -14.37 -7.37 -9.65
CA ASN A 344 -14.08 -8.81 -9.62
C ASN A 344 -13.36 -9.36 -10.87
N LYS A 345 -12.83 -8.50 -11.72
CA LYS A 345 -11.98 -8.86 -12.86
C LYS A 345 -10.55 -8.44 -12.61
N ARG A 346 -9.60 -9.21 -13.14
CA ARG A 346 -8.20 -8.80 -13.16
C ARG A 346 -8.07 -7.52 -13.96
N ASN A 347 -7.53 -6.49 -13.31
CA ASN A 347 -7.27 -5.20 -13.90
C ASN A 347 -5.77 -5.04 -14.02
N ILE A 348 -5.29 -5.15 -15.25
CA ILE A 348 -3.88 -5.16 -15.61
C ILE A 348 -3.71 -4.31 -16.87
N ILE A 349 -2.50 -3.87 -17.15
CA ILE A 349 -2.19 -3.24 -18.42
C ILE A 349 -2.29 -4.27 -19.56
N ASN A 350 -2.74 -3.83 -20.73
CA ASN A 350 -2.73 -4.68 -21.91
C ASN A 350 -1.34 -4.58 -22.55
N VAL A 351 -0.50 -5.59 -22.34
CA VAL A 351 0.80 -5.74 -23.03
C VAL A 351 0.91 -7.17 -23.51
N LYS A 352 1.37 -7.35 -24.76
CA LYS A 352 1.76 -8.66 -25.26
C LYS A 352 3.23 -8.82 -24.93
N GLY A 353 3.67 -10.03 -24.68
CA GLY A 353 5.06 -10.28 -24.32
C GLY A 353 5.36 -11.76 -24.27
N ALA A 354 6.60 -12.08 -23.94
CA ALA A 354 7.06 -13.47 -23.88
C ALA A 354 6.42 -14.26 -22.73
N PHE A 355 5.96 -13.56 -21.68
CA PHE A 355 5.40 -14.20 -20.49
C PHE A 355 3.89 -14.41 -20.62
N THR A 356 3.46 -15.65 -20.38
CA THR A 356 2.04 -16.02 -20.24
C THR A 356 1.42 -15.34 -19.02
N VAL A 357 0.08 -15.23 -18.97
CA VAL A 357 -0.64 -14.58 -17.85
C VAL A 357 -0.33 -15.26 -16.51
N GLU A 358 -0.04 -16.55 -16.54
CA GLU A 358 0.32 -17.37 -15.39
C GLU A 358 1.73 -17.02 -14.86
N GLU A 359 2.68 -16.72 -15.74
CA GLU A 359 4.08 -16.40 -15.37
C GLU A 359 4.28 -14.94 -14.91
N ASP A 360 3.40 -14.03 -15.35
CA ASP A 360 3.50 -12.60 -15.08
C ASP A 360 2.11 -11.97 -14.83
N PRO A 361 1.35 -12.41 -13.81
CA PRO A 361 -0.06 -12.04 -13.64
C PRO A 361 -0.32 -10.54 -13.49
N SER A 362 0.68 -9.75 -13.07
CA SER A 362 0.62 -8.28 -13.00
C SER A 362 0.96 -7.58 -14.32
N ARG A 363 1.61 -8.30 -15.25
CA ARG A 363 2.24 -7.80 -16.48
C ARG A 363 3.50 -6.95 -16.26
N PHE A 364 4.01 -6.85 -15.03
CA PHE A 364 5.17 -6.01 -14.72
C PHE A 364 6.47 -6.54 -15.32
N LYS A 365 6.65 -7.86 -15.45
CA LYS A 365 7.84 -8.40 -16.15
C LYS A 365 7.80 -8.03 -17.63
N SER A 366 6.63 -8.13 -18.25
CA SER A 366 6.43 -7.77 -19.65
C SER A 366 6.67 -6.27 -19.89
N VAL A 367 6.14 -5.39 -19.02
CA VAL A 367 6.45 -3.95 -19.05
C VAL A 367 7.93 -3.70 -18.84
N HIS A 368 8.56 -4.41 -17.90
CA HIS A 368 9.98 -4.23 -17.62
C HIS A 368 10.84 -4.56 -18.84
N CYS A 369 10.59 -5.69 -19.51
CA CYS A 369 11.33 -6.05 -20.71
C CYS A 369 11.05 -5.13 -21.91
N LEU A 370 9.85 -4.53 -21.98
CA LEU A 370 9.57 -3.48 -22.96
C LEU A 370 10.43 -2.23 -22.74
N LEU A 371 10.62 -1.82 -21.48
CA LEU A 371 11.36 -0.60 -21.13
C LEU A 371 12.87 -0.80 -21.02
N TYR A 372 13.29 -2.01 -20.63
CA TYR A 372 14.67 -2.40 -20.36
C TYR A 372 14.95 -3.76 -21.00
N PRO A 373 15.00 -3.83 -22.34
CA PRO A 373 15.25 -5.09 -23.06
C PRO A 373 16.67 -5.65 -22.81
N ASP A 374 17.56 -4.85 -22.25
CA ASP A 374 18.91 -5.24 -21.84
C ASP A 374 18.95 -6.07 -20.54
N THR A 375 17.83 -6.20 -19.82
CA THR A 375 17.76 -6.99 -18.59
C THR A 375 18.00 -8.49 -18.89
N PRO A 376 18.98 -9.17 -18.26
CA PRO A 376 19.44 -10.49 -18.69
C PRO A 376 18.40 -11.61 -18.72
N TRP A 377 17.39 -11.55 -17.85
CA TRP A 377 16.32 -12.56 -17.81
C TRP A 377 15.18 -12.28 -18.80
N CYS A 378 15.21 -11.16 -19.52
CA CYS A 378 14.23 -10.85 -20.55
C CYS A 378 14.44 -11.77 -21.77
N PRO A 379 13.38 -12.45 -22.24
CA PRO A 379 13.46 -13.31 -23.41
C PRO A 379 13.95 -12.56 -24.66
N SER A 380 14.98 -13.09 -25.29
CA SER A 380 15.51 -12.57 -26.56
C SER A 380 14.52 -12.85 -27.70
N HIS A 381 14.47 -11.96 -28.70
CA HIS A 381 13.67 -12.10 -29.93
C HIS A 381 12.14 -12.02 -29.79
N VAL A 382 11.62 -11.39 -28.72
CA VAL A 382 10.18 -11.12 -28.58
C VAL A 382 9.89 -9.64 -28.80
N ALA A 383 8.94 -9.33 -29.70
CA ALA A 383 8.40 -7.99 -29.85
C ALA A 383 7.35 -7.74 -28.76
N TYR A 384 7.65 -6.79 -27.86
CA TYR A 384 6.78 -6.39 -26.74
C TYR A 384 5.89 -5.20 -27.11
#